data_AF-A0A967WKM5-F1
#
_entry.id   AF-A0A967WKM5-F1
#
_cell.length_a   1.000
_cell.length_b   1.000
_cell.length_c   1.000
_cell.angle_alpha   90.00
_cell.angle_beta   90.00
_cell.angle_gamma   90.00
#
_symmetry.space_group_name_H-M   'P 1'
#
loop_
_entity.id
_entity.type
_entity.pdbx_description
1 polymer ?
#
loop_
_entity_poly.entity_id
_entity_poly.type
_entity_poly.pdbx_seq_one_letter_code
_entity_poly.pdbx_strand_id
1 'polypeptide(L)'
;MQSRREGQAALRRWPRLIPILLILGLSLLAGVAPATAQGDGAIQVLTGRIEPGEIILYLLPDLKQGQRLYIRMENKSGNLDPAFGIVDARTDPDALEAAFEVALDQAAAEGINVLDATEGARDQYLLAWDDDSGGGLTAALEFEVPADGDYRLIVTGALSIRGGQTFGDYRLLLGLDAPQVLEGNAEPTGETIAVPDLEATPPGVGVQELAGSLTPEKTATFVQLHSFKPGDTLYVYLEATSGDLIPTVELQNFARKPIRSGNLGGGDTVATLQHTFPTESHNFRLEIASCCEGGPVTSGDYRLLVGVNEPEVLTGQAEIEGGRDVLREPLEVRIGTRVEQIVDLEQRSEFFTAVVSLQMEWTDPALAFNPESCNCAATTYSGSSVERFMASQEVRWPEFTLQNQQGNRWIQNQNLVVWPDGSAVYYERFTTDFQVDFDFRQYPFDTQTFEIRVDALFPEEFYRYAALEGFTEISPEHGEDEFRLTEFETSISSTSDSGGLTFSRFTFSYEAPRHLSYYVFSIFIPILLIIIVSWITFFLKDYGQRIEVASANLLLFIAFSWSLSENYPRLGYLTFLDAVMAIMFVVNASVVVYNVLLKRLEMRGQGDRADGIDKVLDWAYPLTYIVLFGAVIILFF
;
A
#
# COMPACT_ATOMS: atom_id res chain seq x y z
N MET A 1 12.96 -58.39 -7.52
CA MET A 1 13.93 -59.43 -7.92
C MET A 1 15.30 -59.07 -7.36
N GLN A 2 15.89 -60.01 -6.59
CA GLN A 2 17.32 -60.21 -6.22
C GLN A 2 18.18 -58.99 -5.83
N SER A 3 18.55 -58.84 -4.53
CA SER A 3 19.76 -59.38 -3.83
C SER A 3 21.07 -58.65 -4.22
N ARG A 4 21.99 -58.22 -3.35
CA ARG A 4 22.58 -58.92 -2.18
C ARG A 4 23.63 -58.04 -1.45
N ARG A 5 23.86 -58.38 -0.16
CA ARG A 5 25.06 -58.24 0.71
C ARG A 5 25.30 -56.91 1.44
N GLU A 6 25.20 -56.82 2.77
CA GLU A 6 25.87 -57.49 3.93
C GLU A 6 27.16 -56.79 4.39
N GLY A 7 27.14 -56.33 5.65
CA GLY A 7 28.29 -55.87 6.44
C GLY A 7 27.92 -55.80 7.94
N GLN A 8 28.49 -56.72 8.72
CA GLN A 8 28.32 -57.05 10.15
C GLN A 8 28.67 -55.88 11.12
N ALA A 9 27.91 -55.59 12.19
CA ALA A 9 27.78 -56.23 13.52
C ALA A 9 28.82 -55.79 14.58
N ALA A 10 28.34 -55.20 15.69
CA ALA A 10 28.87 -55.43 17.05
C ALA A 10 27.91 -54.87 18.13
N LEU A 11 27.34 -55.79 18.91
CA LEU A 11 26.47 -55.58 20.07
C LEU A 11 27.28 -55.19 21.32
N ARG A 12 26.70 -54.38 22.22
CA ARG A 12 27.01 -54.46 23.66
C ARG A 12 25.73 -54.33 24.51
N ARG A 13 25.65 -55.22 25.50
CA ARG A 13 24.47 -55.65 26.27
C ARG A 13 24.27 -54.85 27.59
N TRP A 14 23.00 -54.49 27.88
CA TRP A 14 22.20 -54.70 29.13
C TRP A 14 22.62 -54.05 30.47
N PRO A 15 21.75 -53.96 31.52
CA PRO A 15 20.27 -53.94 31.58
C PRO A 15 19.65 -52.92 32.59
N ARG A 16 18.31 -52.89 32.62
CA ARG A 16 17.41 -52.28 33.63
C ARG A 16 17.56 -52.89 35.03
N LEU A 17 17.26 -52.13 36.09
CA LEU A 17 16.38 -52.48 37.25
C LEU A 17 16.33 -51.33 38.30
N ILE A 18 15.13 -51.05 38.80
CA ILE A 18 14.71 -50.21 39.95
C ILE A 18 13.94 -51.18 40.91
N PRO A 19 13.50 -50.92 42.19
CA PRO A 19 13.81 -49.95 43.28
C PRO A 19 14.04 -50.61 44.69
N ILE A 20 14.11 -49.78 45.76
CA ILE A 20 13.48 -49.92 47.12
C ILE A 20 14.42 -49.79 48.35
N LEU A 21 14.16 -48.70 49.09
CA LEU A 21 14.17 -48.40 50.54
C LEU A 21 15.24 -48.91 51.55
N LEU A 22 15.56 -47.99 52.48
CA LEU A 22 15.40 -48.03 53.97
C LEU A 22 16.67 -47.73 54.83
N ILE A 23 16.69 -46.50 55.39
CA ILE A 23 17.03 -46.05 56.77
C ILE A 23 18.39 -46.43 57.41
N LEU A 24 19.19 -45.41 57.81
CA LEU A 24 19.52 -45.02 59.21
C LEU A 24 20.68 -43.98 59.25
N GLY A 25 20.61 -42.98 60.14
CA GLY A 25 21.84 -42.33 60.65
C GLY A 25 21.85 -40.83 60.96
N LEU A 26 20.98 -40.39 61.88
CA LEU A 26 21.16 -39.35 62.90
C LEU A 26 22.19 -38.17 62.74
N SER A 27 21.61 -36.97 62.88
CA SER A 27 21.99 -35.83 63.74
C SER A 27 23.25 -34.98 63.44
N LEU A 28 23.00 -33.73 63.05
CA LEU A 28 23.56 -32.56 63.75
C LEU A 28 22.66 -31.33 63.55
N LEU A 29 22.11 -30.86 64.68
CA LEU A 29 21.33 -29.63 64.85
C LEU A 29 22.26 -28.41 64.77
N ALA A 30 21.92 -27.47 63.89
CA ALA A 30 22.24 -26.05 64.07
C ALA A 30 20.96 -25.26 63.76
N GLY A 31 20.53 -24.47 64.73
CA GLY A 31 19.22 -23.84 64.78
C GLY A 31 18.95 -22.91 63.60
N VAL A 32 17.82 -23.14 62.95
CA VAL A 32 17.08 -22.13 62.21
C VAL A 32 15.84 -21.87 63.05
N ALA A 33 15.71 -20.65 63.56
CA ALA A 33 14.44 -20.18 64.10
C ALA A 33 13.36 -20.39 63.04
N PRO A 34 12.15 -20.85 63.37
CA PRO A 34 11.10 -20.90 62.37
C PRO A 34 10.81 -19.44 61.99
N ALA A 35 11.24 -19.07 60.78
CA ALA A 35 10.59 -17.98 60.07
C ALA A 35 9.11 -18.36 60.06
N THR A 36 8.33 -17.44 60.60
CA THR A 36 6.88 -17.40 60.56
C THR A 36 6.34 -17.98 59.26
N ALA A 37 5.37 -18.88 59.38
CA ALA A 37 4.57 -19.35 58.26
C ALA A 37 4.12 -18.13 57.43
N GLN A 38 4.71 -17.99 56.24
CA GLN A 38 4.24 -17.10 55.19
C GLN A 38 2.92 -17.70 54.76
N GLY A 39 1.81 -17.03 55.07
CA GLY A 39 0.51 -17.44 54.58
C GLY A 39 0.58 -17.50 53.06
N ASP A 40 -0.02 -18.53 52.46
CA ASP A 40 -0.25 -18.55 51.01
C ASP A 40 -1.16 -17.35 50.70
N GLY A 41 -0.55 -16.22 50.33
CA GLY A 41 -1.27 -15.00 49.98
C GLY A 41 -2.19 -15.24 48.79
N ALA A 42 -3.29 -14.49 48.72
CA ALA A 42 -4.27 -14.61 47.64
C ALA A 42 -3.59 -14.29 46.30
N ILE A 43 -3.84 -15.10 45.25
CA ILE A 43 -3.32 -14.84 43.90
C ILE A 43 -4.46 -14.95 42.89
N GLN A 44 -4.56 -13.95 42.02
CA GLN A 44 -5.48 -13.91 40.90
C GLN A 44 -4.72 -13.68 39.59
N VAL A 45 -5.19 -14.34 38.53
CA VAL A 45 -4.72 -14.11 37.15
C VAL A 45 -5.87 -13.56 36.34
N LEU A 46 -5.62 -12.44 35.67
CA LEU A 46 -6.52 -11.81 34.71
C LEU A 46 -5.84 -11.76 33.35
N THR A 47 -6.63 -11.90 32.29
CA THR A 47 -6.16 -11.78 30.91
C THR A 47 -7.13 -10.89 30.16
N GLY A 48 -6.59 -10.05 29.28
CA GLY A 48 -7.38 -9.18 28.43
C GLY A 48 -6.57 -8.73 27.23
N ARG A 49 -7.16 -7.81 26.47
CA ARG A 49 -6.52 -7.12 25.35
C ARG A 49 -6.72 -5.63 25.54
N ILE A 50 -5.66 -4.88 25.31
CA ILE A 50 -5.68 -3.42 25.23
C ILE A 50 -5.66 -3.08 23.74
N GLU A 51 -6.70 -2.43 23.25
CA GLU A 51 -6.68 -1.76 21.94
C GLU A 51 -5.91 -0.44 22.04
N PRO A 52 -5.45 0.15 20.92
CA PRO A 52 -4.72 1.42 20.94
C PRO A 52 -5.49 2.50 21.73
N GLY A 53 -4.89 2.99 22.81
CA GLY A 53 -5.45 4.06 23.64
C GLY A 53 -6.51 3.61 24.63
N GLU A 54 -6.85 2.32 24.66
CA GLU A 54 -7.80 1.77 25.64
C GLU A 54 -7.18 1.80 27.05
N ILE A 55 -8.00 2.24 28.00
CA ILE A 55 -7.72 2.15 29.43
C ILE A 55 -8.74 1.19 30.03
N ILE A 56 -8.25 0.21 30.79
CA ILE A 56 -9.09 -0.77 31.48
C ILE A 56 -8.99 -0.52 32.99
N LEU A 57 -10.13 -0.38 33.65
CA LEU A 57 -10.18 -0.18 35.10
C LEU A 57 -10.65 -1.45 35.82
N TYR A 58 -9.90 -1.82 36.85
CA TYR A 58 -10.25 -2.88 37.78
C TYR A 58 -10.50 -2.30 39.17
N LEU A 59 -11.62 -2.66 39.79
CA LEU A 59 -11.90 -2.35 41.19
C LEU A 59 -11.16 -3.36 42.08
N LEU A 60 -10.43 -2.83 43.07
CA LEU A 60 -9.74 -3.56 44.14
C LEU A 60 -10.52 -3.34 45.45
N PRO A 61 -11.53 -4.17 45.75
CA PRO A 61 -12.39 -3.93 46.90
C PRO A 61 -11.72 -4.30 48.23
N ASP A 62 -12.13 -3.61 49.29
CA ASP A 62 -11.95 -4.01 50.69
C ASP A 62 -10.48 -4.16 51.16
N LEU A 63 -9.51 -3.54 50.49
CA LEU A 63 -8.10 -3.57 50.89
C LEU A 63 -7.90 -2.99 52.30
N LYS A 64 -7.04 -3.62 53.10
CA LYS A 64 -6.76 -3.23 54.50
C LYS A 64 -5.40 -2.57 54.62
N GLN A 65 -5.33 -1.54 55.46
CA GLN A 65 -4.12 -0.82 55.76
C GLN A 65 -2.98 -1.77 56.17
N GLY A 66 -1.82 -1.61 55.52
CA GLY A 66 -0.63 -2.42 55.76
C GLY A 66 -0.59 -3.76 55.03
N GLN A 67 -1.65 -4.14 54.29
CA GLN A 67 -1.54 -5.24 53.31
C GLN A 67 -0.62 -4.83 52.16
N ARG A 68 0.06 -5.81 51.57
CA ARG A 68 0.93 -5.60 50.41
C ARG A 68 0.30 -6.19 49.16
N LEU A 69 -0.01 -5.33 48.20
CA LEU A 69 -0.47 -5.72 46.89
C LEU A 69 0.75 -5.83 45.95
N TYR A 70 0.92 -7.00 45.36
CA TYR A 70 1.93 -7.27 44.34
C TYR A 70 1.24 -7.38 42.99
N ILE A 71 1.72 -6.63 42.01
CA ILE A 71 1.14 -6.57 40.67
C ILE A 71 2.26 -6.87 39.68
N ARG A 72 1.97 -7.72 38.69
CA ARG A 72 2.84 -7.95 37.54
C ARG A 72 2.02 -8.06 36.27
N MET A 73 2.38 -7.31 35.24
CA MET A 73 1.68 -7.30 33.96
C MET A 73 2.64 -7.61 32.82
N GLU A 74 2.28 -8.59 31.99
CA GLU A 74 3.12 -9.11 30.91
C GLU A 74 2.42 -8.99 29.56
N ASN A 75 3.16 -8.56 28.54
CA ASN A 75 2.76 -8.67 27.14
C ASN A 75 2.58 -10.16 26.73
N LYS A 76 1.53 -10.46 25.96
CA LYS A 76 1.28 -11.75 25.31
C LYS A 76 1.15 -11.67 23.80
N SER A 77 0.79 -10.52 23.23
CA SER A 77 0.75 -10.30 21.79
C SER A 77 0.91 -8.81 21.45
N GLY A 78 1.02 -8.50 20.15
CA GLY A 78 1.17 -7.13 19.66
C GLY A 78 2.48 -6.49 20.14
N ASN A 79 2.49 -5.15 20.15
CA ASN A 79 3.61 -4.34 20.61
C ASN A 79 3.40 -3.78 22.02
N LEU A 80 2.39 -4.27 22.75
CA LEU A 80 2.01 -3.78 24.07
C LEU A 80 3.24 -3.63 24.97
N ASP A 81 3.47 -2.42 25.42
CA ASP A 81 4.37 -2.10 26.51
C ASP A 81 3.49 -1.90 27.75
N PRO A 82 3.33 -2.89 28.63
CA PRO A 82 2.38 -2.85 29.73
C PRO A 82 2.65 -1.68 30.67
N ALA A 83 1.61 -0.94 31.04
CA ALA A 83 1.69 0.07 32.10
C ALA A 83 0.45 -0.02 33.00
N PHE A 84 0.63 0.25 34.29
CA PHE A 84 -0.50 0.33 35.20
C PHE A 84 -0.30 1.37 36.31
N GLY A 85 -1.41 1.78 36.91
CA GLY A 85 -1.46 2.77 37.99
C GLY A 85 -2.53 2.44 39.03
N ILE A 86 -2.32 2.86 40.27
CA ILE A 86 -3.27 2.70 41.37
C ILE A 86 -3.79 4.06 41.79
N VAL A 87 -5.10 4.19 41.92
CA VAL A 87 -5.78 5.37 42.46
C VAL A 87 -6.81 4.98 43.51
N ASP A 88 -7.22 5.93 44.34
CA ASP A 88 -8.34 5.76 45.26
C ASP A 88 -9.64 5.57 44.46
N ALA A 89 -10.50 4.62 44.83
CA ALA A 89 -11.74 4.35 44.08
C ALA A 89 -12.74 5.52 44.11
N ARG A 90 -12.57 6.50 44.99
CA ARG A 90 -13.37 7.74 45.01
C ARG A 90 -12.93 8.74 43.94
N THR A 91 -11.77 8.52 43.31
CA THR A 91 -11.27 9.37 42.22
C THR A 91 -12.14 9.16 40.99
N ASP A 92 -12.66 10.25 40.45
CA ASP A 92 -13.44 10.24 39.21
C ASP A 92 -12.51 9.95 38.02
N PRO A 93 -12.70 8.83 37.30
CA PRO A 93 -11.84 8.45 36.17
C PRO A 93 -11.81 9.49 35.04
N ASP A 94 -12.97 10.07 34.71
CA ASP A 94 -13.08 11.04 33.61
C ASP A 94 -12.33 12.33 33.96
N ALA A 95 -12.44 12.76 35.22
CA ALA A 95 -11.72 13.93 35.72
C ALA A 95 -10.20 13.68 35.79
N LEU A 96 -9.78 12.44 36.07
CA LEU A 96 -8.38 12.03 36.08
C LEU A 96 -7.80 12.06 34.67
N GLU A 97 -8.49 11.48 33.70
CA GLU A 97 -8.10 11.48 32.29
C GLU A 97 -7.97 12.91 31.76
N ALA A 98 -8.97 13.76 31.99
CA ALA A 98 -8.91 15.18 31.61
C ALA A 98 -7.74 15.93 32.28
N ALA A 99 -7.39 15.58 33.52
CA ALA A 99 -6.25 16.18 34.20
C ALA A 99 -4.90 15.74 33.59
N PHE A 100 -4.80 14.49 33.16
CA PHE A 100 -3.64 13.98 32.41
C PHE A 100 -3.48 14.68 31.06
N GLU A 101 -4.56 14.81 30.28
CA GLU A 101 -4.54 15.51 29.00
C GLU A 101 -4.06 16.96 29.16
N VAL A 102 -4.62 17.69 30.13
CA VAL A 102 -4.21 19.08 30.41
C VAL A 102 -2.74 19.18 30.79
N ALA A 103 -2.21 18.21 31.57
CA ALA A 103 -0.81 18.18 31.94
C ALA A 103 0.10 17.93 30.72
N LEU A 104 -0.28 17.01 29.84
CA LEU A 104 0.47 16.71 28.61
C LEU A 104 0.42 17.87 27.61
N ASP A 105 -0.73 18.52 27.45
CA ASP A 105 -0.88 19.70 26.59
C ASP A 105 -0.02 20.88 27.06
N GLN A 106 0.02 21.12 28.37
CA GLN A 106 0.89 22.14 28.95
C GLN A 106 2.36 21.81 28.72
N ALA A 107 2.76 20.57 28.95
CA ALA A 107 4.12 20.12 28.72
C ALA A 107 4.53 20.25 27.24
N ALA A 108 3.64 19.91 26.31
CA ALA A 108 3.83 20.08 24.88
C ALA A 108 4.00 21.56 24.50
N ALA A 109 3.19 22.46 25.08
CA ALA A 109 3.30 23.90 24.87
C ALA A 109 4.63 24.49 25.41
N GLU A 110 5.18 23.87 26.46
CA GLU A 110 6.48 24.22 27.05
C GLU A 110 7.67 23.56 26.34
N GLY A 111 7.43 22.69 25.35
CA GLY A 111 8.44 21.96 24.61
C GLY A 111 9.13 20.84 25.41
N ILE A 112 8.46 20.35 26.45
CA ILE A 112 8.89 19.21 27.26
C ILE A 112 8.67 17.92 26.46
N ASN A 113 9.55 16.94 26.63
CA ASN A 113 9.37 15.62 26.02
C ASN A 113 8.10 14.96 26.55
N VAL A 114 7.28 14.39 25.65
CA VAL A 114 6.01 13.74 26.02
C VAL A 114 6.20 12.61 27.03
N LEU A 115 7.30 11.87 26.95
CA LEU A 115 7.61 10.79 27.90
C LEU A 115 7.84 11.34 29.32
N ASP A 116 8.73 12.34 29.46
CA ASP A 116 9.00 13.00 30.74
C ASP A 116 7.74 13.63 31.34
N ALA A 117 6.90 14.23 30.48
CA ALA A 117 5.61 14.79 30.89
C ALA A 117 4.64 13.73 31.40
N THR A 118 4.62 12.56 30.76
CA THR A 118 3.77 11.42 31.15
C THR A 118 4.17 10.89 32.52
N GLU A 119 5.47 10.70 32.77
CA GLU A 119 5.98 10.28 34.09
C GLU A 119 5.62 11.29 35.18
N GLY A 120 5.83 12.59 34.92
CA GLY A 120 5.48 13.65 35.86
C GLY A 120 3.99 13.70 36.20
N ALA A 121 3.12 13.48 35.21
CA ALA A 121 1.67 13.38 35.43
C ALA A 121 1.32 12.14 36.29
N ARG A 122 1.93 10.98 36.00
CA ARG A 122 1.74 9.76 36.79
C ARG A 122 2.12 9.97 38.26
N ASP A 123 3.26 10.59 38.52
CA ASP A 123 3.71 10.90 39.89
C ASP A 123 2.79 11.88 40.64
N GLN A 124 2.14 12.79 39.90
CA GLN A 124 1.25 13.78 40.48
C GLN A 124 -0.12 13.20 40.85
N TYR A 125 -0.67 12.34 40.00
CA TYR A 125 -2.07 11.95 40.07
C TYR A 125 -2.30 10.50 40.53
N LEU A 126 -1.30 9.62 40.45
CA LEU A 126 -1.41 8.22 40.85
C LEU A 126 -0.80 7.99 42.24
N LEU A 127 -1.36 7.06 43.00
CA LEU A 127 -0.79 6.66 44.30
C LEU A 127 0.48 5.84 44.14
N ALA A 128 0.51 5.02 43.09
CA ALA A 128 1.67 4.26 42.64
C ALA A 128 1.44 3.82 41.19
N TRP A 129 2.51 3.61 40.43
CA TRP A 129 2.45 3.18 39.04
C TRP A 129 3.74 2.45 38.66
N ASP A 130 3.68 1.69 37.57
CA ASP A 130 4.86 1.05 36.97
C ASP A 130 4.62 0.71 35.49
N ASP A 131 5.69 0.68 34.71
CA ASP A 131 5.70 0.21 33.32
C ASP A 131 6.84 -0.77 32.99
N ASP A 132 8.03 -0.68 33.60
CA ASP A 132 9.19 -1.51 33.23
C ASP A 132 9.97 -2.20 34.38
N SER A 133 9.58 -2.04 35.64
CA SER A 133 10.36 -2.55 36.79
C SER A 133 10.40 -4.09 36.91
N GLY A 134 9.51 -4.79 36.20
CA GLY A 134 9.47 -6.26 36.13
C GLY A 134 10.54 -6.90 35.26
N GLY A 135 11.38 -6.07 34.62
CA GLY A 135 12.48 -6.45 33.74
C GLY A 135 12.04 -6.52 32.28
N GLY A 136 12.67 -5.73 31.43
CA GLY A 136 12.26 -5.60 30.04
C GLY A 136 11.04 -4.67 29.90
N LEU A 137 10.09 -5.02 29.03
CA LEU A 137 8.78 -4.37 28.87
C LEU A 137 7.74 -5.03 29.78
N THR A 138 8.09 -5.26 31.05
CA THR A 138 7.17 -5.86 32.02
C THR A 138 6.99 -4.91 33.18
N ALA A 139 5.75 -4.51 33.44
CA ALA A 139 5.43 -3.74 34.63
C ALA A 139 5.32 -4.67 35.85
N ALA A 140 5.99 -4.34 36.95
CA ALA A 140 5.85 -5.02 38.23
C ALA A 140 6.05 -4.06 39.42
N LEU A 141 5.09 -4.06 40.35
CA LEU A 141 5.05 -3.14 41.47
C LEU A 141 4.66 -3.83 42.77
N GLU A 142 5.26 -3.39 43.88
CA GLU A 142 4.77 -3.63 45.23
C GLU A 142 4.11 -2.35 45.78
N PHE A 143 2.87 -2.46 46.24
CA PHE A 143 2.10 -1.36 46.81
C PHE A 143 1.66 -1.71 48.24
N GLU A 144 2.07 -0.89 49.21
CA GLU A 144 1.60 -1.00 50.60
C GLU A 144 0.34 -0.15 50.79
N VAL A 145 -0.77 -0.78 51.18
CA VAL A 145 -2.07 -0.14 51.28
C VAL A 145 -2.07 0.93 52.39
N PRO A 146 -2.27 2.22 52.06
CA PRO A 146 -2.10 3.31 53.02
C PRO A 146 -3.26 3.44 54.02
N ALA A 147 -4.48 3.08 53.60
CA ALA A 147 -5.69 3.13 54.40
C ALA A 147 -6.71 2.06 53.96
N ASP A 148 -7.57 1.64 54.87
CA ASP A 148 -8.69 0.75 54.56
C ASP A 148 -9.61 1.38 53.50
N GLY A 149 -9.94 0.65 52.44
CA GLY A 149 -10.88 1.11 51.44
C GLY A 149 -10.76 0.41 50.09
N ASP A 150 -11.55 0.89 49.14
CA ASP A 150 -11.54 0.44 47.76
C ASP A 150 -10.56 1.27 46.94
N TYR A 151 -9.84 0.61 46.04
CA TYR A 151 -8.90 1.23 45.12
C TYR A 151 -9.25 0.85 43.68
N ARG A 152 -8.71 1.58 42.71
CA ARG A 152 -8.80 1.24 41.29
C ARG A 152 -7.40 1.00 40.73
N LEU A 153 -7.29 -0.06 39.94
CA LEU A 153 -6.13 -0.38 39.13
C LEU A 153 -6.43 0.00 37.68
N ILE A 154 -5.66 0.95 37.18
CA ILE A 154 -5.65 1.42 35.80
C ILE A 154 -4.67 0.55 35.02
N VAL A 155 -5.11 -0.04 33.91
CA VAL A 155 -4.32 -0.92 33.05
C VAL A 155 -4.33 -0.36 31.63
N THR A 156 -3.15 -0.10 31.06
CA THR A 156 -3.01 0.51 29.73
C THR A 156 -1.67 0.13 29.08
N GLY A 157 -1.41 0.65 27.87
CA GLY A 157 -0.12 0.57 27.20
C GLY A 157 0.70 1.85 27.38
N ALA A 158 1.99 1.73 27.65
CA ALA A 158 2.92 2.86 27.61
C ALA A 158 3.08 3.38 26.18
N LEU A 159 3.53 4.64 26.06
CA LEU A 159 3.86 5.24 24.77
C LEU A 159 5.15 4.62 24.24
N SER A 160 5.14 4.18 22.99
CA SER A 160 6.34 3.73 22.31
C SER A 160 7.35 4.88 22.14
N ILE A 161 8.61 4.53 21.86
CA ILE A 161 9.69 5.49 21.58
C ILE A 161 9.35 6.46 20.42
N ARG A 162 8.44 6.09 19.52
CA ARG A 162 7.95 6.93 18.42
C ARG A 162 6.73 7.77 18.79
N GLY A 163 6.29 7.73 20.04
CA GLY A 163 5.10 8.41 20.55
C GLY A 163 3.77 7.72 20.20
N GLY A 164 3.81 6.55 19.55
CA GLY A 164 2.61 5.77 19.23
C GLY A 164 2.16 4.94 20.43
N GLN A 165 0.85 4.76 20.58
CA GLN A 165 0.26 3.88 21.60
C GLN A 165 0.63 2.42 21.35
N THR A 166 0.84 1.67 22.42
CA THR A 166 1.12 0.23 22.35
C THR A 166 -0.13 -0.57 22.71
N PHE A 167 -0.30 -1.73 22.08
CA PHE A 167 -1.54 -2.50 22.16
C PHE A 167 -1.26 -4.00 22.03
N GLY A 168 -2.20 -4.82 22.52
CA GLY A 168 -2.07 -6.28 22.47
C GLY A 168 -2.67 -6.98 23.69
N ASP A 169 -2.53 -8.30 23.70
CA ASP A 169 -3.03 -9.14 24.79
C ASP A 169 -2.07 -9.06 26.00
N TYR A 170 -2.62 -9.07 27.20
CA TYR A 170 -1.86 -9.03 28.44
C TYR A 170 -2.24 -10.16 29.40
N ARG A 171 -1.31 -10.47 30.30
CA ARG A 171 -1.54 -11.27 31.51
C ARG A 171 -1.23 -10.41 32.72
N LEU A 172 -2.22 -10.22 33.58
CA LEU A 172 -2.12 -9.48 34.83
C LEU A 172 -2.18 -10.45 36.01
N LEU A 173 -1.11 -10.47 36.81
CA LEU A 173 -0.97 -11.25 38.04
C LEU A 173 -1.13 -10.30 39.23
N LEU A 174 -2.03 -10.65 40.13
CA LEU A 174 -2.31 -9.89 41.35
C LEU A 174 -2.10 -10.79 42.56
N GLY A 175 -1.45 -10.26 43.59
CA GLY A 175 -1.15 -10.98 44.83
C GLY A 175 -1.38 -10.12 46.06
N LEU A 176 -2.16 -10.60 47.04
CA LEU A 176 -2.23 -9.99 48.36
C LEU A 176 -1.32 -10.75 49.32
N ASP A 177 -0.32 -10.05 49.85
CA ASP A 177 0.73 -10.60 50.72
C ASP A 177 1.49 -11.78 50.06
N ALA A 178 1.55 -11.78 48.72
CA ALA A 178 2.11 -12.83 47.88
C ALA A 178 3.28 -12.32 47.01
N PRO A 179 4.49 -12.12 47.56
CA PRO A 179 5.63 -11.55 46.83
C PRO A 179 6.06 -12.38 45.61
N GLN A 180 5.76 -13.68 45.57
CA GLN A 180 6.01 -14.57 44.43
C GLN A 180 5.33 -14.11 43.14
N VAL A 181 4.33 -13.21 43.19
CA VAL A 181 3.72 -12.61 41.99
C VAL A 181 4.74 -11.87 41.13
N LEU A 182 5.71 -11.19 41.76
CA LEU A 182 6.73 -10.44 41.04
C LEU A 182 7.67 -11.36 40.23
N GLU A 183 7.77 -12.64 40.60
CA GLU A 183 8.54 -13.66 39.88
C GLU A 183 7.85 -14.20 38.62
N GLY A 184 6.55 -13.92 38.42
CA GLY A 184 5.77 -14.30 37.22
C GLY A 184 5.30 -15.76 37.14
N ASN A 185 5.73 -16.60 38.09
CA ASN A 185 5.43 -18.04 38.17
C ASN A 185 4.31 -18.39 39.17
N ALA A 186 3.65 -17.38 39.74
CA ALA A 186 2.59 -17.55 40.73
C ALA A 186 1.33 -18.22 40.13
N GLU A 187 0.80 -19.21 40.85
CA GLU A 187 -0.43 -19.93 40.49
C GLU A 187 -1.64 -19.34 41.21
N PRO A 188 -2.81 -19.20 40.54
CA PRO A 188 -4.00 -18.63 41.16
C PRO A 188 -4.54 -19.48 42.31
N THR A 189 -4.89 -18.83 43.42
CA THR A 189 -5.46 -19.49 44.62
C THR A 189 -6.98 -19.60 44.58
N GLY A 190 -7.63 -18.89 43.64
CA GLY A 190 -9.09 -18.89 43.45
C GLY A 190 -9.83 -17.77 44.21
N GLU A 191 -9.11 -16.97 45.00
CA GLU A 191 -9.65 -15.76 45.62
C GLU A 191 -9.72 -14.61 44.61
N THR A 192 -10.73 -13.75 44.74
CA THR A 192 -10.91 -12.57 43.87
C THR A 192 -10.32 -11.36 44.57
N ILE A 193 -9.32 -10.74 43.94
CA ILE A 193 -8.60 -9.55 44.40
C ILE A 193 -9.08 -8.31 43.64
N ALA A 194 -9.31 -8.48 42.33
CA ALA A 194 -9.76 -7.45 41.41
C ALA A 194 -10.96 -7.94 40.61
N VAL A 195 -11.90 -7.04 40.37
CA VAL A 195 -13.04 -7.24 39.46
C VAL A 195 -13.07 -6.13 38.43
N PRO A 196 -13.47 -6.40 37.17
CA PRO A 196 -13.64 -5.33 36.19
C PRO A 196 -14.59 -4.26 36.73
N ASP A 197 -14.17 -2.99 36.72
CA ASP A 197 -15.02 -1.87 37.11
C ASP A 197 -15.89 -1.49 35.90
N LEU A 198 -17.03 -2.17 35.75
CA LEU A 198 -17.94 -1.98 34.61
C LEU A 198 -18.72 -0.65 34.67
N GLU A 199 -18.78 0.00 35.84
CA GLU A 199 -19.39 1.33 35.97
C GLU A 199 -18.41 2.42 35.51
N ALA A 200 -17.12 2.26 35.83
CA ALA A 200 -16.05 3.16 35.38
C ALA A 200 -15.48 2.82 33.99
N THR A 201 -15.68 1.58 33.51
CA THR A 201 -15.31 1.08 32.17
C THR A 201 -16.59 0.58 31.48
N PRO A 202 -17.50 1.47 31.08
CA PRO A 202 -18.73 1.06 30.40
C PRO A 202 -18.39 0.21 29.15
N PRO A 203 -19.27 -0.73 28.74
CA PRO A 203 -19.08 -1.47 27.50
C PRO A 203 -18.81 -0.48 26.37
N GLY A 204 -17.64 -0.59 25.73
CA GLY A 204 -17.17 0.42 24.79
C GLY A 204 -18.29 0.83 23.83
N VAL A 205 -18.73 2.08 23.96
CA VAL A 205 -19.64 2.72 23.02
C VAL A 205 -18.78 3.27 21.90
N GLY A 206 -19.30 3.22 20.69
CA GLY A 206 -18.61 3.78 19.54
C GLY A 206 -19.61 3.99 18.43
N VAL A 207 -19.57 5.18 17.83
CA VAL A 207 -20.39 5.53 16.67
C VAL A 207 -19.45 6.02 15.58
N GLN A 208 -19.56 5.46 14.39
CA GLN A 208 -18.79 5.85 13.23
C GLN A 208 -19.70 6.06 12.04
N GLU A 209 -19.34 7.04 11.22
CA GLU A 209 -20.03 7.37 9.99
C GLU A 209 -19.13 7.12 8.78
N LEU A 210 -19.71 6.55 7.74
CA LEU A 210 -19.07 6.36 6.44
C LEU A 210 -20.02 6.82 5.35
N ALA A 211 -19.51 7.59 4.39
CA ALA A 211 -20.22 7.91 3.15
C ALA A 211 -19.68 7.06 1.99
N GLY A 212 -20.55 6.73 1.04
CA GLY A 212 -20.14 6.01 -0.17
C GLY A 212 -21.17 6.13 -1.28
N SER A 213 -20.90 5.48 -2.41
CA SER A 213 -21.76 5.51 -3.60
C SER A 213 -21.89 4.12 -4.21
N LEU A 214 -23.07 3.80 -4.73
CA LEU A 214 -23.34 2.61 -5.53
C LEU A 214 -23.75 3.03 -6.95
N THR A 215 -23.10 2.43 -7.95
CA THR A 215 -23.35 2.72 -9.36
C THR A 215 -23.85 1.46 -10.09
N PRO A 216 -24.37 1.59 -11.33
CA PRO A 216 -24.72 0.41 -12.12
C PRO A 216 -23.55 -0.58 -12.34
N GLU A 217 -22.32 -0.09 -12.29
CA GLU A 217 -21.09 -0.88 -12.41
C GLU A 217 -20.58 -1.41 -11.06
N LYS A 218 -20.93 -0.74 -9.94
CA LYS A 218 -20.63 -1.15 -8.56
C LYS A 218 -21.92 -1.28 -7.76
N THR A 219 -22.63 -2.39 -7.98
CA THR A 219 -23.96 -2.64 -7.39
C THR A 219 -23.92 -3.03 -5.92
N ALA A 220 -22.76 -3.41 -5.39
CA ALA A 220 -22.55 -3.76 -3.99
C ALA A 220 -21.12 -3.41 -3.54
N THR A 221 -20.95 -3.21 -2.24
CA THR A 221 -19.68 -3.02 -1.54
C THR A 221 -19.78 -3.61 -0.14
N PHE A 222 -18.70 -3.62 0.61
CA PHE A 222 -18.74 -4.08 2.00
C PHE A 222 -17.76 -3.32 2.87
N VAL A 223 -18.05 -3.29 4.17
CA VAL A 223 -17.17 -2.74 5.20
C VAL A 223 -16.84 -3.83 6.20
N GLN A 224 -15.57 -3.95 6.58
CA GLN A 224 -15.17 -4.89 7.62
C GLN A 224 -15.46 -4.30 8.99
N LEU A 225 -15.79 -5.17 9.95
CA LEU A 225 -16.02 -4.76 11.33
C LEU A 225 -14.85 -5.19 12.22
N HIS A 226 -14.59 -4.40 13.26
CA HIS A 226 -13.75 -4.83 14.37
C HIS A 226 -14.39 -6.02 15.11
N SER A 227 -13.61 -6.68 15.97
CA SER A 227 -14.11 -7.80 16.75
C SER A 227 -15.14 -7.32 17.78
N PHE A 228 -16.10 -8.16 18.17
CA PHE A 228 -17.11 -7.86 19.19
C PHE A 228 -16.98 -8.81 20.39
N LYS A 229 -17.11 -8.26 21.61
CA LYS A 229 -17.11 -9.00 22.88
C LYS A 229 -18.51 -9.62 23.08
N PRO A 230 -18.65 -10.73 23.83
CA PRO A 230 -19.95 -11.28 24.19
C PRO A 230 -20.82 -10.21 24.89
N GLY A 231 -22.04 -9.99 24.39
CA GLY A 231 -22.98 -8.99 24.92
C GLY A 231 -22.98 -7.66 24.17
N ASP A 232 -21.96 -7.37 23.35
CA ASP A 232 -21.96 -6.17 22.49
C ASP A 232 -23.15 -6.22 21.53
N THR A 233 -23.81 -5.07 21.35
CA THR A 233 -24.89 -4.91 20.38
C THR A 233 -24.49 -3.95 19.29
N LEU A 234 -24.44 -4.45 18.04
CA LEU A 234 -24.24 -3.65 16.84
C LEU A 234 -25.57 -3.05 16.38
N TYR A 235 -25.55 -1.74 16.12
CA TYR A 235 -26.62 -0.96 15.53
C TYR A 235 -26.13 -0.37 14.20
N VAL A 236 -26.95 -0.47 13.16
CA VAL A 236 -26.61 0.05 11.84
C VAL A 236 -27.80 0.81 11.28
N TYR A 237 -27.51 1.97 10.72
CA TYR A 237 -28.43 2.82 9.99
C TYR A 237 -27.80 3.20 8.66
N LEU A 238 -28.46 2.89 7.56
CA LEU A 238 -28.01 3.16 6.22
C LEU A 238 -29.09 3.93 5.48
N GLU A 239 -28.79 5.13 4.99
CA GLU A 239 -29.73 5.95 4.22
C GLU A 239 -29.16 6.29 2.84
N ALA A 240 -30.03 6.30 1.83
CA ALA A 240 -29.72 6.88 0.53
C ALA A 240 -29.78 8.41 0.62
N THR A 241 -28.70 9.08 0.21
CA THR A 241 -28.58 10.55 0.24
C THR A 241 -28.76 11.18 -1.14
N SER A 242 -28.62 10.39 -2.22
CA SER A 242 -28.84 10.86 -3.59
C SER A 242 -29.36 9.74 -4.51
N GLY A 243 -29.76 10.11 -5.73
CA GLY A 243 -30.15 9.16 -6.77
C GLY A 243 -31.50 8.46 -6.54
N ASP A 244 -31.66 7.28 -7.13
CA ASP A 244 -32.81 6.39 -6.96
C ASP A 244 -32.48 5.18 -6.07
N LEU A 245 -31.36 5.25 -5.33
CA LEU A 245 -30.83 4.17 -4.51
C LEU A 245 -31.86 3.66 -3.50
N ILE A 246 -32.10 2.36 -3.55
CA ILE A 246 -32.80 1.61 -2.50
C ILE A 246 -31.75 0.70 -1.85
N PRO A 247 -31.16 1.11 -0.72
CA PRO A 247 -30.03 0.40 -0.14
C PRO A 247 -30.50 -0.79 0.68
N THR A 248 -29.75 -1.89 0.60
CA THR A 248 -29.89 -3.05 1.47
C THR A 248 -28.61 -3.24 2.26
N VAL A 249 -28.74 -3.72 3.50
CA VAL A 249 -27.58 -4.00 4.35
C VAL A 249 -27.68 -5.39 4.94
N GLU A 250 -26.58 -6.13 4.94
CA GLU A 250 -26.49 -7.48 5.49
C GLU A 250 -25.27 -7.64 6.37
N LEU A 251 -25.49 -8.02 7.63
CA LEU A 251 -24.43 -8.47 8.52
C LEU A 251 -24.09 -9.91 8.19
N GLN A 252 -22.84 -10.14 7.79
CA GLN A 252 -22.31 -11.44 7.45
C GLN A 252 -21.16 -11.83 8.37
N ASN A 253 -21.06 -13.12 8.67
CA ASN A 253 -19.90 -13.67 9.38
C ASN A 253 -18.71 -13.90 8.41
N PHE A 254 -17.59 -14.37 8.95
CA PHE A 254 -16.37 -14.69 8.19
C PHE A 254 -16.58 -15.67 7.03
N ALA A 255 -17.63 -16.50 7.06
CA ALA A 255 -17.97 -17.45 6.00
C ALA A 255 -18.92 -16.84 4.94
N ARG A 256 -19.16 -15.52 5.00
CA ARG A 256 -20.15 -14.79 4.19
C ARG A 256 -21.58 -15.32 4.37
N LYS A 257 -21.89 -15.88 5.54
CA LYS A 257 -23.24 -16.32 5.86
C LYS A 257 -24.04 -15.14 6.42
N PRO A 258 -25.23 -14.83 5.90
CA PRO A 258 -26.13 -13.84 6.46
C PRO A 258 -26.47 -14.17 7.92
N ILE A 259 -26.32 -13.19 8.80
CA ILE A 259 -26.70 -13.27 10.23
C ILE A 259 -27.93 -12.42 10.50
N ARG A 260 -27.93 -11.20 9.96
CA ARG A 260 -29.01 -10.22 10.02
C ARG A 260 -29.00 -9.37 8.76
N SER A 261 -30.14 -8.83 8.41
CA SER A 261 -30.27 -7.97 7.24
C SER A 261 -31.33 -6.90 7.47
N GLY A 262 -31.17 -5.79 6.76
CA GLY A 262 -32.07 -4.64 6.73
C GLY A 262 -32.50 -4.36 5.30
N ASN A 263 -33.79 -4.04 5.12
CA ASN A 263 -34.39 -3.65 3.84
C ASN A 263 -34.20 -4.64 2.66
N LEU A 264 -34.02 -5.96 2.90
CA LEU A 264 -33.90 -6.95 1.80
C LEU A 264 -35.11 -6.99 0.85
N GLY A 265 -36.27 -6.48 1.27
CA GLY A 265 -37.46 -6.38 0.43
C GLY A 265 -37.44 -5.21 -0.56
N GLY A 266 -36.47 -4.30 -0.46
CA GLY A 266 -36.26 -3.20 -1.40
C GLY A 266 -37.38 -2.15 -1.43
N GLY A 267 -37.90 -1.74 -0.26
CA GLY A 267 -39.08 -0.85 -0.17
C GLY A 267 -38.79 0.57 0.28
N ASP A 268 -37.71 0.77 1.03
CA ASP A 268 -37.41 2.03 1.71
C ASP A 268 -36.06 2.61 1.28
N THR A 269 -35.88 3.92 1.40
CA THR A 269 -34.59 4.60 1.19
C THR A 269 -33.66 4.49 2.41
N VAL A 270 -34.11 3.79 3.45
CA VAL A 270 -33.40 3.59 4.71
C VAL A 270 -33.42 2.10 5.05
N ALA A 271 -32.27 1.57 5.46
CA ALA A 271 -32.11 0.22 5.96
C ALA A 271 -31.48 0.24 7.35
N THR A 272 -32.09 -0.45 8.29
CA THR A 272 -31.57 -0.59 9.65
C THR A 272 -31.40 -2.05 10.01
N LEU A 273 -30.37 -2.36 10.81
CA LEU A 273 -30.23 -3.66 11.45
C LEU A 273 -29.70 -3.51 12.88
N GLN A 274 -30.02 -4.49 13.73
CA GLN A 274 -29.44 -4.62 15.06
C GLN A 274 -29.08 -6.08 15.34
N HIS A 275 -27.95 -6.30 16.03
CA HIS A 275 -27.51 -7.63 16.41
C HIS A 275 -26.67 -7.62 17.69
N THR A 276 -27.11 -8.40 18.69
CA THR A 276 -26.32 -8.67 19.90
C THR A 276 -25.50 -9.94 19.72
N PHE A 277 -24.19 -9.85 19.94
CA PHE A 277 -23.26 -10.97 19.78
C PHE A 277 -23.28 -11.87 21.03
N PRO A 278 -23.64 -13.15 20.92
CA PRO A 278 -23.71 -14.06 22.07
C PRO A 278 -22.33 -14.56 22.53
N THR A 279 -21.33 -14.48 21.65
CA THR A 279 -19.96 -14.94 21.85
C THR A 279 -19.01 -13.95 21.23
N GLU A 280 -17.73 -14.06 21.59
CA GLU A 280 -16.67 -13.32 20.92
C GLU A 280 -16.71 -13.60 19.41
N SER A 281 -16.66 -12.54 18.63
CA SER A 281 -16.98 -12.56 17.20
C SER A 281 -15.95 -11.75 16.43
N HIS A 282 -15.28 -12.38 15.47
CA HIS A 282 -14.22 -11.78 14.66
C HIS A 282 -14.56 -11.85 13.17
N ASN A 283 -14.00 -10.93 12.38
CA ASN A 283 -14.05 -10.94 10.91
C ASN A 283 -15.49 -10.93 10.35
N PHE A 284 -16.38 -10.17 10.99
CA PHE A 284 -17.70 -9.86 10.44
C PHE A 284 -17.58 -8.72 9.44
N ARG A 285 -18.54 -8.64 8.52
CA ARG A 285 -18.64 -7.55 7.55
C ARG A 285 -20.08 -7.11 7.37
N LEU A 286 -20.27 -5.86 7.00
CA LEU A 286 -21.52 -5.32 6.51
C LEU A 286 -21.45 -5.27 4.99
N GLU A 287 -22.28 -6.06 4.32
CA GLU A 287 -22.49 -5.94 2.87
C GLU A 287 -23.56 -4.90 2.61
N ILE A 288 -23.25 -3.94 1.74
CA ILE A 288 -24.12 -2.83 1.34
C ILE A 288 -24.38 -2.99 -0.15
N ALA A 289 -25.64 -3.14 -0.54
CA ALA A 289 -26.00 -3.39 -1.93
C ALA A 289 -27.17 -2.52 -2.40
N SER A 290 -27.15 -2.21 -3.68
CA SER A 290 -28.30 -1.66 -4.40
C SER A 290 -29.43 -2.68 -4.45
N CYS A 291 -30.66 -2.20 -4.66
CA CYS A 291 -31.92 -2.93 -4.53
C CYS A 291 -31.91 -4.44 -4.86
N CYS A 292 -32.75 -5.14 -4.12
CA CYS A 292 -32.78 -6.57 -3.86
C CYS A 292 -32.87 -7.53 -5.07
N GLU A 293 -32.59 -8.80 -4.78
CA GLU A 293 -32.56 -9.95 -5.71
C GLU A 293 -33.73 -9.94 -6.73
N GLY A 294 -33.42 -9.65 -7.99
CA GLY A 294 -34.39 -9.65 -9.10
C GLY A 294 -35.11 -8.31 -9.39
N GLY A 295 -34.82 -7.25 -8.63
CA GLY A 295 -35.28 -5.88 -8.90
C GLY A 295 -34.41 -5.13 -9.93
N PRO A 296 -34.83 -3.94 -10.39
CA PRO A 296 -33.98 -3.06 -11.19
C PRO A 296 -32.81 -2.55 -10.34
N VAL A 297 -31.64 -2.45 -10.95
CA VAL A 297 -30.45 -1.84 -10.32
C VAL A 297 -30.76 -0.38 -10.03
N THR A 298 -30.54 0.02 -8.77
CA THR A 298 -30.69 1.40 -8.31
C THR A 298 -29.31 1.98 -8.01
N SER A 299 -29.17 3.30 -8.06
CA SER A 299 -27.86 3.95 -7.92
C SER A 299 -27.97 5.29 -7.19
N GLY A 300 -26.90 5.66 -6.51
CA GLY A 300 -26.85 6.88 -5.72
C GLY A 300 -25.84 6.80 -4.59
N ASP A 301 -25.75 7.90 -3.85
CA ASP A 301 -24.90 8.02 -2.68
C ASP A 301 -25.65 7.54 -1.43
N TYR A 302 -24.90 7.06 -0.45
CA TYR A 302 -25.42 6.63 0.83
C TYR A 302 -24.59 7.16 1.99
N ARG A 303 -25.24 7.24 3.16
CA ARG A 303 -24.63 7.50 4.45
C ARG A 303 -24.89 6.29 5.35
N LEU A 304 -23.82 5.72 5.86
CA LEU A 304 -23.81 4.58 6.79
C LEU A 304 -23.39 5.10 8.16
N LEU A 305 -24.27 4.96 9.14
CA LEU A 305 -23.99 5.19 10.55
C LEU A 305 -23.99 3.84 11.26
N VAL A 306 -22.89 3.49 11.91
CA VAL A 306 -22.72 2.23 12.63
C VAL A 306 -22.32 2.54 14.05
N GLY A 307 -22.90 1.85 15.01
CA GLY A 307 -22.41 1.93 16.38
C GLY A 307 -22.54 0.64 17.16
N VAL A 308 -21.77 0.58 18.24
CA VAL A 308 -21.77 -0.51 19.22
C VAL A 308 -22.30 0.02 20.54
N ASN A 309 -23.25 -0.69 21.12
CA ASN A 309 -23.92 -0.34 22.38
C ASN A 309 -24.62 1.04 22.39
N GLU A 310 -24.83 1.65 21.21
CA GLU A 310 -25.53 2.93 21.04
C GLU A 310 -26.83 2.78 20.23
N PRO A 311 -28.01 2.66 20.87
CA PRO A 311 -29.27 2.46 20.17
C PRO A 311 -29.76 3.68 19.38
N GLU A 312 -29.30 4.91 19.68
CA GLU A 312 -29.69 6.11 18.94
C GLU A 312 -29.24 6.08 17.48
N VAL A 313 -28.26 5.22 17.13
CA VAL A 313 -27.81 4.99 15.75
C VAL A 313 -28.98 4.63 14.84
N LEU A 314 -29.95 3.84 15.32
CA LEU A 314 -31.12 3.42 14.54
C LEU A 314 -32.02 4.59 14.13
N THR A 315 -31.87 5.76 14.74
CA THR A 315 -32.61 6.99 14.39
C THR A 315 -31.90 7.84 13.33
N GLY A 316 -30.63 7.55 13.05
CA GLY A 316 -29.77 8.38 12.20
C GLY A 316 -29.26 9.67 12.87
N GLN A 317 -29.54 9.85 14.16
CA GLN A 317 -29.24 11.07 14.94
C GLN A 317 -28.19 10.89 16.03
N ALA A 318 -27.62 9.68 16.20
CA ALA A 318 -26.57 9.47 17.20
C ALA A 318 -25.40 10.42 16.97
N GLU A 319 -24.93 11.04 18.05
CA GLU A 319 -23.73 11.88 18.01
C GLU A 319 -22.51 11.01 17.77
N ILE A 320 -21.62 11.48 16.89
CA ILE A 320 -20.30 10.86 16.68
C ILE A 320 -19.43 11.34 17.83
N GLU A 321 -19.63 10.74 18.99
CA GLU A 321 -18.72 10.89 20.12
C GLU A 321 -17.60 9.86 19.95
N GLY A 322 -16.35 10.28 20.21
CA GLY A 322 -15.20 9.39 20.17
C GLY A 322 -15.43 8.14 21.03
N GLY A 323 -14.79 7.03 20.67
CA GLY A 323 -15.05 5.75 21.33
C GLY A 323 -14.41 4.59 20.58
N ARG A 324 -14.93 3.38 20.80
CA ARG A 324 -14.39 2.18 20.16
C ARG A 324 -14.66 2.19 18.66
N ASP A 325 -13.61 1.98 17.86
CA ASP A 325 -13.76 1.79 16.41
C ASP A 325 -14.60 0.55 16.09
N VAL A 326 -15.64 0.75 15.27
CA VAL A 326 -16.57 -0.32 14.88
C VAL A 326 -16.25 -0.84 13.48
N LEU A 327 -15.90 0.06 12.57
CA LEU A 327 -15.51 -0.21 11.19
C LEU A 327 -14.00 -0.35 11.09
N ARG A 328 -13.56 -1.40 10.39
CA ARG A 328 -12.18 -1.53 9.93
C ARG A 328 -12.06 -0.83 8.59
N GLU A 329 -11.42 0.34 8.59
CA GLU A 329 -11.12 1.06 7.37
C GLU A 329 -10.09 0.30 6.52
N PRO A 330 -10.12 0.44 5.19
CA PRO A 330 -9.08 -0.09 4.33
C PRO A 330 -7.72 0.49 4.70
N LEU A 331 -6.69 -0.35 4.73
CA LEU A 331 -5.33 0.09 5.02
C LEU A 331 -4.83 1.01 3.91
N GLU A 332 -4.43 2.22 4.28
CA GLU A 332 -3.74 3.12 3.37
C GLU A 332 -2.33 2.61 3.09
N VAL A 333 -1.99 2.49 1.81
CA VAL A 333 -0.68 2.08 1.33
C VAL A 333 -0.09 3.22 0.51
N ARG A 334 0.88 3.91 1.09
CA ARG A 334 1.59 5.00 0.40
C ARG A 334 2.60 4.40 -0.57
N ILE A 335 2.45 4.69 -1.86
CA ILE A 335 3.24 4.09 -2.93
C ILE A 335 3.97 5.17 -3.74
N GLY A 336 5.21 4.90 -4.13
CA GLY A 336 5.99 5.75 -5.01
C GLY A 336 6.97 4.97 -5.89
N THR A 337 7.33 5.54 -7.03
CA THR A 337 8.22 4.92 -8.01
C THR A 337 9.32 5.87 -8.44
N ARG A 338 10.52 5.35 -8.59
CA ARG A 338 11.69 6.07 -9.08
C ARG A 338 12.22 5.41 -10.33
N VAL A 339 12.25 6.15 -11.44
CA VAL A 339 12.86 5.68 -12.69
C VAL A 339 14.36 5.96 -12.59
N GLU A 340 15.14 4.90 -12.50
CA GLU A 340 16.58 4.96 -12.26
C GLU A 340 17.34 5.07 -13.57
N GLN A 341 16.95 4.24 -14.54
CA GLN A 341 17.56 4.15 -15.86
C GLN A 341 16.51 3.75 -16.89
N ILE A 342 16.65 4.29 -18.10
CA ILE A 342 15.98 3.76 -19.30
C ILE A 342 17.08 3.02 -20.06
N VAL A 343 16.94 1.70 -20.15
CA VAL A 343 17.97 0.80 -20.66
C VAL A 343 17.86 0.64 -22.16
N ASP A 344 16.63 0.48 -22.64
CA ASP A 344 16.34 0.25 -24.04
C ASP A 344 14.95 0.78 -24.39
N LEU A 345 14.79 1.17 -25.65
CA LEU A 345 13.56 1.70 -26.19
C LEU A 345 13.27 1.02 -27.53
N GLU A 346 12.45 -0.03 -27.51
CA GLU A 346 12.12 -0.80 -28.70
C GLU A 346 10.85 -0.24 -29.36
N GLN A 347 11.05 0.76 -30.21
CA GLN A 347 9.98 1.45 -30.95
C GLN A 347 9.16 0.52 -31.84
N ARG A 348 9.71 -0.62 -32.30
CA ARG A 348 8.98 -1.56 -33.17
C ARG A 348 8.02 -2.46 -32.43
N SER A 349 8.39 -2.84 -31.22
CA SER A 349 7.59 -3.74 -30.38
C SER A 349 6.80 -2.97 -29.32
N GLU A 350 6.90 -1.64 -29.34
CA GLU A 350 6.16 -0.72 -28.49
C GLU A 350 6.36 -1.00 -27.00
N PHE A 351 7.63 -1.18 -26.61
CA PHE A 351 8.00 -1.29 -25.20
C PHE A 351 9.31 -0.53 -24.90
N PHE A 352 9.50 -0.19 -23.62
CA PHE A 352 10.77 0.31 -23.10
C PHE A 352 11.21 -0.54 -21.91
N THR A 353 12.51 -0.75 -21.79
CA THR A 353 13.12 -1.44 -20.64
C THR A 353 13.62 -0.38 -19.67
N ALA A 354 13.20 -0.47 -18.41
CA ALA A 354 13.64 0.46 -17.38
C ALA A 354 14.12 -0.26 -16.12
N VAL A 355 15.05 0.38 -15.42
CA VAL A 355 15.39 0.07 -14.03
C VAL A 355 14.55 0.97 -13.14
N VAL A 356 13.75 0.39 -12.25
CA VAL A 356 12.78 1.10 -11.42
C VAL A 356 12.96 0.70 -9.97
N SER A 357 12.92 1.67 -9.07
CA SER A 357 12.76 1.44 -7.63
C SER A 357 11.31 1.73 -7.23
N LEU A 358 10.65 0.81 -6.53
CA LEU A 358 9.30 0.95 -6.00
C LEU A 358 9.38 0.92 -4.48
N GLN A 359 8.67 1.83 -3.81
CA GLN A 359 8.52 1.82 -2.36
C GLN A 359 7.04 1.87 -1.98
N MET A 360 6.68 1.07 -0.98
CA MET A 360 5.36 1.05 -0.36
C MET A 360 5.51 1.17 1.15
N GLU A 361 4.65 1.98 1.77
CA GLU A 361 4.58 2.14 3.22
C GLU A 361 3.14 1.99 3.69
N TRP A 362 2.94 1.16 4.71
CA TRP A 362 1.63 0.97 5.36
C TRP A 362 1.82 0.64 6.83
N THR A 363 0.76 0.73 7.62
CA THR A 363 0.77 0.30 9.03
C THR A 363 -0.35 -0.70 9.24
N ASP A 364 0.00 -1.94 9.58
CA ASP A 364 -0.96 -3.01 9.84
C ASP A 364 -0.78 -3.54 11.28
N PRO A 365 -1.74 -3.30 12.19
CA PRO A 365 -1.69 -3.81 13.55
C PRO A 365 -1.52 -5.33 13.67
N ALA A 366 -1.89 -6.10 12.65
CA ALA A 366 -1.70 -7.55 12.64
C ALA A 366 -0.22 -7.95 12.49
N LEU A 367 0.65 -7.03 12.06
CA LEU A 367 2.09 -7.21 11.98
C LEU A 367 2.83 -6.79 13.26
N ALA A 368 2.12 -6.22 14.23
CA ALA A 368 2.73 -5.75 15.46
C ALA A 368 3.34 -6.91 16.25
N PHE A 369 4.53 -6.68 16.79
CA PHE A 369 5.29 -7.70 17.51
C PHE A 369 5.99 -7.10 18.73
N ASN A 370 6.23 -7.97 19.72
CA ASN A 370 6.98 -7.59 20.91
C ASN A 370 8.48 -7.48 20.57
N PRO A 371 9.11 -6.29 20.68
CA PRO A 371 10.51 -6.09 20.32
C PRO A 371 11.50 -6.86 21.22
N GLU A 372 11.09 -7.27 22.42
CA GLU A 372 11.92 -8.07 23.32
C GLU A 372 12.14 -9.50 22.82
N SER A 373 11.14 -10.03 22.11
CA SER A 373 11.19 -11.39 21.57
C SER A 373 12.35 -11.58 20.58
N CYS A 374 12.69 -10.51 19.84
CA CYS A 374 13.82 -10.47 18.91
C CYS A 374 15.03 -9.68 19.44
N ASN A 375 14.87 -8.94 20.56
CA ASN A 375 15.80 -7.92 21.02
C ASN A 375 16.22 -6.96 19.88
N CYS A 376 15.24 -6.42 19.17
CA CYS A 376 15.45 -5.65 17.94
C CYS A 376 14.50 -4.44 17.86
N ALA A 377 15.00 -3.34 17.29
CA ALA A 377 14.18 -2.12 17.07
C ALA A 377 13.25 -2.25 15.85
N ALA A 378 13.60 -3.12 14.90
CA ALA A 378 12.80 -3.48 13.74
C ALA A 378 13.27 -4.84 13.22
N THR A 379 12.37 -5.57 12.56
CA THR A 379 12.73 -6.77 11.81
C THR A 379 13.02 -6.39 10.36
N THR A 380 14.05 -6.98 9.76
CA THR A 380 14.44 -6.69 8.38
C THR A 380 14.61 -7.97 7.60
N TYR A 381 13.96 -8.04 6.45
CA TYR A 381 13.99 -9.16 5.53
C TYR A 381 14.52 -8.67 4.18
N SER A 382 15.35 -9.48 3.53
CA SER A 382 15.94 -9.19 2.22
C SER A 382 15.85 -10.37 1.25
N GLY A 383 15.62 -10.08 -0.03
CA GLY A 383 15.47 -11.07 -1.10
C GLY A 383 14.43 -12.13 -0.76
N SER A 384 14.75 -13.41 -1.01
CA SER A 384 13.82 -14.53 -0.76
C SER A 384 13.38 -14.74 0.69
N SER A 385 13.94 -14.01 1.66
CA SER A 385 13.42 -14.02 3.03
C SER A 385 12.14 -13.20 3.18
N VAL A 386 11.90 -12.22 2.31
CA VAL A 386 10.68 -11.42 2.27
C VAL A 386 9.48 -12.32 1.95
N GLU A 387 9.55 -13.07 0.84
CA GLU A 387 8.51 -14.03 0.45
C GLU A 387 8.25 -15.10 1.53
N ARG A 388 9.32 -15.63 2.15
CA ARG A 388 9.20 -16.63 3.22
C ARG A 388 8.54 -16.05 4.48
N PHE A 389 8.88 -14.83 4.84
CA PHE A 389 8.26 -14.15 5.97
C PHE A 389 6.78 -13.87 5.67
N MET A 390 6.46 -13.27 4.53
CA MET A 390 5.08 -13.00 4.13
C MET A 390 4.23 -14.27 4.08
N ALA A 391 4.77 -15.38 3.55
CA ALA A 391 4.09 -16.68 3.53
C ALA A 391 3.97 -17.35 4.91
N SER A 392 4.82 -16.97 5.88
CA SER A 392 4.75 -17.47 7.26
C SER A 392 3.75 -16.72 8.12
N GLN A 393 3.44 -15.47 7.76
CA GLN A 393 2.41 -14.70 8.43
C GLN A 393 1.05 -15.10 7.88
N GLU A 394 0.08 -15.31 8.75
CA GLU A 394 -1.33 -15.54 8.35
C GLU A 394 -2.06 -14.20 8.06
N VAL A 395 -1.30 -13.16 7.74
CA VAL A 395 -1.76 -11.79 7.50
C VAL A 395 -1.75 -11.50 5.99
N ARG A 396 -2.73 -10.74 5.51
CA ARG A 396 -2.76 -10.28 4.11
C ARG A 396 -1.74 -9.16 3.91
N TRP A 397 -1.23 -9.03 2.69
CA TRP A 397 -0.25 -8.00 2.34
C TRP A 397 -0.74 -7.18 1.15
N PRO A 398 -0.29 -5.92 0.99
CA PRO A 398 -0.62 -5.10 -0.17
C PRO A 398 0.13 -5.60 -1.42
N GLU A 399 -0.28 -6.76 -1.92
CA GLU A 399 0.27 -7.34 -3.15
C GLU A 399 -0.10 -6.48 -4.37
N PHE A 400 0.81 -6.44 -5.34
CA PHE A 400 0.65 -5.62 -6.54
C PHE A 400 1.13 -6.32 -7.80
N THR A 401 0.67 -5.81 -8.94
CA THR A 401 1.16 -6.17 -10.26
C THR A 401 1.48 -4.93 -11.09
N LEU A 402 2.41 -5.05 -12.03
CA LEU A 402 2.69 -4.01 -13.01
C LEU A 402 1.80 -4.27 -14.23
N GLN A 403 0.77 -3.45 -14.41
CA GLN A 403 -0.29 -3.73 -15.38
C GLN A 403 0.25 -3.75 -16.82
N ASN A 404 1.14 -2.83 -17.16
CA ASN A 404 1.72 -2.71 -18.49
C ASN A 404 3.06 -3.43 -18.63
N GLN A 405 3.38 -4.38 -17.74
CA GLN A 405 4.59 -5.19 -17.83
C GLN A 405 4.53 -6.15 -19.02
N GLN A 406 5.64 -6.24 -19.76
CA GLN A 406 5.89 -7.33 -20.71
C GLN A 406 7.00 -8.25 -20.18
N GLY A 407 6.80 -9.56 -20.32
CA GLY A 407 7.80 -10.55 -19.89
C GLY A 407 7.99 -10.62 -18.38
N ASN A 408 9.22 -10.91 -17.96
CA ASN A 408 9.58 -11.11 -16.55
C ASN A 408 10.18 -9.84 -15.95
N ARG A 409 9.86 -9.60 -14.67
CA ARG A 409 10.50 -8.60 -13.83
C ARG A 409 11.72 -9.18 -13.13
N TRP A 410 12.89 -8.57 -13.31
CA TRP A 410 14.16 -9.01 -12.72
C TRP A 410 14.49 -8.19 -11.48
N ILE A 411 14.24 -8.76 -10.31
CA ILE A 411 14.43 -8.09 -9.03
C ILE A 411 15.91 -8.13 -8.61
N GLN A 412 16.55 -6.97 -8.45
CA GLN A 412 17.93 -6.88 -7.92
C GLN A 412 17.97 -6.79 -6.41
N ASN A 413 17.09 -5.95 -5.83
CA ASN A 413 17.01 -5.72 -4.40
C ASN A 413 15.55 -5.77 -3.98
N GLN A 414 15.27 -6.47 -2.89
CA GLN A 414 13.96 -6.54 -2.28
C GLN A 414 14.16 -6.52 -0.78
N ASN A 415 13.61 -5.53 -0.10
CA ASN A 415 13.71 -5.38 1.34
C ASN A 415 12.33 -5.13 1.93
N LEU A 416 12.09 -5.70 3.11
CA LEU A 416 10.93 -5.42 3.94
C LEU A 416 11.43 -5.11 5.35
N VAL A 417 11.08 -3.94 5.86
CA VAL A 417 11.34 -3.55 7.25
C VAL A 417 10.00 -3.45 7.97
N VAL A 418 9.86 -4.11 9.11
CA VAL A 418 8.65 -4.05 9.96
C VAL A 418 9.05 -3.57 11.34
N TRP A 419 8.39 -2.53 11.81
CA TRP A 419 8.55 -1.96 13.15
C TRP A 419 7.57 -2.60 14.15
N PRO A 420 7.83 -2.50 15.46
CA PRO A 420 7.02 -3.15 16.47
C PRO A 420 5.54 -2.79 16.39
N ASP A 421 5.21 -1.54 16.06
CA ASP A 421 3.85 -1.02 15.86
C ASP A 421 3.11 -1.58 14.65
N GLY A 422 3.77 -2.40 13.82
CA GLY A 422 3.20 -2.94 12.59
C GLY A 422 3.34 -2.01 11.39
N SER A 423 4.02 -0.85 11.54
CA SER A 423 4.47 -0.09 10.37
C SER A 423 5.42 -0.93 9.55
N ALA A 424 5.27 -0.88 8.24
CA ALA A 424 6.06 -1.65 7.30
C ALA A 424 6.48 -0.80 6.10
N VAL A 425 7.73 -0.99 5.66
CA VAL A 425 8.28 -0.39 4.44
C VAL A 425 8.77 -1.51 3.54
N TYR A 426 8.16 -1.62 2.37
CA TYR A 426 8.59 -2.49 1.28
C TYR A 426 9.35 -1.67 0.24
N TYR A 427 10.53 -2.14 -0.15
CA TYR A 427 11.35 -1.55 -1.19
C TYR A 427 11.76 -2.64 -2.19
N GLU A 428 11.58 -2.38 -3.47
CA GLU A 428 12.01 -3.25 -4.56
C GLU A 428 12.70 -2.45 -5.65
N ARG A 429 13.91 -2.86 -6.05
CA ARG A 429 14.57 -2.42 -7.28
C ARG A 429 14.51 -3.55 -8.30
N PHE A 430 14.01 -3.26 -9.49
CA PHE A 430 13.87 -4.24 -10.55
C PHE A 430 14.14 -3.66 -11.94
N THR A 431 14.40 -4.55 -12.91
CA THR A 431 14.41 -4.24 -14.34
C THR A 431 13.31 -5.00 -15.05
N THR A 432 12.54 -4.31 -15.89
CA THR A 432 11.47 -4.92 -16.67
C THR A 432 11.14 -4.12 -17.92
N ASP A 433 10.42 -4.77 -18.84
CA ASP A 433 9.87 -4.13 -20.02
C ASP A 433 8.45 -3.64 -19.73
N PHE A 434 8.15 -2.42 -20.19
CA PHE A 434 6.84 -1.79 -20.07
C PHE A 434 6.29 -1.50 -21.47
N GLN A 435 5.05 -1.92 -21.71
CA GLN A 435 4.31 -1.59 -22.92
C GLN A 435 4.00 -0.09 -22.97
N VAL A 436 4.18 0.48 -24.15
CA VAL A 436 3.87 1.87 -24.52
C VAL A 436 2.92 1.84 -25.71
N ASP A 437 2.07 2.84 -25.85
CA ASP A 437 1.25 3.05 -27.04
C ASP A 437 1.83 4.24 -27.82
N PHE A 438 2.74 3.95 -28.77
CA PHE A 438 3.44 5.00 -29.51
C PHE A 438 2.59 5.59 -30.64
N ASP A 439 2.54 6.92 -30.75
CA ASP A 439 1.99 7.61 -31.94
C ASP A 439 3.13 8.18 -32.80
N PHE A 440 3.47 7.49 -33.89
CA PHE A 440 4.51 7.90 -34.82
C PHE A 440 3.99 8.77 -35.99
N ARG A 441 2.74 9.21 -36.00
CA ARG A 441 2.18 9.98 -37.14
C ARG A 441 3.04 11.21 -37.45
N GLN A 442 3.48 11.93 -36.42
CA GLN A 442 4.31 13.14 -36.55
C GLN A 442 5.82 12.86 -36.61
N TYR A 443 6.24 11.60 -36.70
CA TYR A 443 7.65 11.23 -36.68
C TYR A 443 8.49 11.98 -37.73
N PRO A 444 9.67 12.54 -37.35
CA PRO A 444 10.36 12.44 -36.06
C PRO A 444 10.05 13.58 -35.07
N PHE A 445 8.98 14.36 -35.28
CA PHE A 445 8.56 15.46 -34.40
C PHE A 445 7.53 15.03 -33.36
N ASP A 446 7.45 13.73 -33.11
CA ASP A 446 6.53 13.09 -32.18
C ASP A 446 6.90 13.38 -30.71
N THR A 447 5.87 13.35 -29.87
CA THR A 447 5.97 13.35 -28.39
C THR A 447 5.27 12.10 -27.90
N GLN A 448 5.97 11.31 -27.10
CA GLN A 448 5.47 10.02 -26.61
C GLN A 448 5.17 10.12 -25.11
N THR A 449 4.16 9.38 -24.66
CA THR A 449 3.80 9.27 -23.25
C THR A 449 4.26 7.93 -22.71
N PHE A 450 5.02 7.96 -21.63
CA PHE A 450 5.51 6.78 -20.94
C PHE A 450 4.78 6.63 -19.62
N GLU A 451 4.32 5.42 -19.31
CA GLU A 451 3.57 5.14 -18.09
C GLU A 451 4.12 3.90 -17.38
N ILE A 452 4.08 3.92 -16.05
CA ILE A 452 4.25 2.76 -15.17
C ILE A 452 2.98 2.66 -14.34
N ARG A 453 2.22 1.59 -14.55
CA ARG A 453 0.93 1.35 -13.88
C ARG A 453 1.06 0.22 -12.87
N VAL A 454 0.87 0.54 -11.60
CA VAL A 454 0.93 -0.41 -10.48
C VAL A 454 -0.49 -0.64 -9.96
N ASP A 455 -0.99 -1.85 -10.10
CA ASP A 455 -2.33 -2.25 -9.68
C ASP A 455 -2.25 -3.04 -8.37
N ALA A 456 -3.12 -2.72 -7.41
CA ALA A 456 -3.35 -3.57 -6.25
C ALA A 456 -3.98 -4.90 -6.68
N LEU A 457 -3.57 -6.01 -6.07
CA LEU A 457 -4.19 -7.32 -6.28
C LEU A 457 -5.36 -7.58 -5.32
N PHE A 458 -5.54 -6.72 -4.32
CA PHE A 458 -6.64 -6.77 -3.38
C PHE A 458 -7.58 -5.56 -3.58
N PRO A 459 -8.90 -5.74 -3.36
CA PRO A 459 -9.86 -4.66 -3.50
C PRO A 459 -9.61 -3.47 -2.56
N GLU A 460 -10.18 -2.32 -2.92
CA GLU A 460 -10.13 -1.08 -2.15
C GLU A 460 -10.83 -1.15 -0.78
N GLU A 461 -11.61 -2.20 -0.54
CA GLU A 461 -12.15 -2.55 0.78
C GLU A 461 -11.07 -3.14 1.72
N PHE A 462 -9.88 -3.46 1.23
CA PHE A 462 -8.73 -3.92 2.02
C PHE A 462 -7.56 -2.95 1.99
N TYR A 463 -7.15 -2.50 0.80
CA TYR A 463 -6.00 -1.62 0.63
C TYR A 463 -6.33 -0.49 -0.34
N ARG A 464 -6.03 0.74 0.05
CA ARG A 464 -6.17 1.92 -0.80
C ARG A 464 -4.82 2.57 -1.01
N TYR A 465 -4.49 2.90 -2.25
CA TYR A 465 -3.25 3.59 -2.53
C TYR A 465 -3.35 5.08 -2.16
N ALA A 466 -2.25 5.60 -1.62
CA ALA A 466 -1.97 7.01 -1.42
C ALA A 466 -0.58 7.33 -2.00
N ALA A 467 -0.32 8.59 -2.36
CA ALA A 467 0.96 8.93 -2.99
C ALA A 467 2.05 9.04 -1.91
N LEU A 468 3.20 8.41 -2.14
CA LEU A 468 4.37 8.58 -1.27
C LEU A 468 5.12 9.86 -1.66
N GLU A 469 4.88 10.93 -0.91
CA GLU A 469 5.53 12.22 -1.14
C GLU A 469 7.06 12.13 -0.99
N GLY A 470 7.80 12.76 -1.92
CA GLY A 470 9.26 12.87 -1.86
C GLY A 470 10.04 11.62 -2.29
N PHE A 471 9.39 10.51 -2.62
CA PHE A 471 10.08 9.32 -3.14
C PHE A 471 10.13 9.25 -4.67
N THR A 472 9.00 9.57 -5.31
CA THR A 472 8.84 9.49 -6.76
C THR A 472 9.72 10.49 -7.48
N GLU A 473 10.55 10.01 -8.41
CA GLU A 473 11.42 10.86 -9.22
C GLU A 473 11.89 10.15 -10.50
N ILE A 474 12.44 10.93 -11.43
CA ILE A 474 13.25 10.44 -12.55
C ILE A 474 14.70 10.80 -12.25
N SER A 475 15.60 9.82 -12.26
CA SER A 475 17.03 10.04 -12.06
C SER A 475 17.59 10.98 -13.14
N PRO A 476 18.34 12.03 -12.79
CA PRO A 476 19.03 12.87 -13.78
C PRO A 476 20.07 12.11 -14.61
N GLU A 477 20.52 10.95 -14.13
CA GLU A 477 21.48 10.07 -14.80
C GLU A 477 20.77 8.86 -15.45
N HIS A 478 19.54 9.07 -15.96
CA HIS A 478 18.70 8.01 -16.53
C HIS A 478 19.27 7.36 -17.79
N GLY A 479 20.19 8.01 -18.50
CA GLY A 479 20.94 7.44 -19.64
C GLY A 479 20.20 7.40 -20.98
N GLU A 480 19.07 8.10 -21.12
CA GLU A 480 18.29 8.20 -22.37
C GLU A 480 18.70 9.47 -23.14
N ASP A 481 19.05 9.31 -24.42
CA ASP A 481 19.58 10.39 -25.28
C ASP A 481 18.71 10.65 -26.54
N GLU A 482 17.78 9.75 -26.89
CA GLU A 482 16.87 9.91 -28.02
C GLU A 482 15.67 10.79 -27.67
N PHE A 483 15.22 10.75 -26.41
CA PHE A 483 14.09 11.53 -25.90
C PHE A 483 14.49 12.50 -24.79
N ARG A 484 13.82 13.65 -24.75
CA ARG A 484 13.91 14.58 -23.62
C ARG A 484 12.81 14.26 -22.62
N LEU A 485 13.17 13.79 -21.43
CA LEU A 485 12.19 13.51 -20.39
C LEU A 485 11.68 14.85 -19.83
N THR A 486 10.36 15.04 -19.80
CA THR A 486 9.73 16.22 -19.20
C THR A 486 9.41 15.98 -17.72
N GLU A 487 8.67 16.90 -17.10
CA GLU A 487 8.13 16.70 -15.75
C GLU A 487 7.22 15.48 -15.71
N PHE A 488 7.30 14.72 -14.62
CA PHE A 488 6.47 13.55 -14.39
C PHE A 488 5.21 13.94 -13.62
N GLU A 489 4.17 13.12 -13.76
CA GLU A 489 2.94 13.19 -13.01
C GLU A 489 2.67 11.86 -12.31
N THR A 490 1.99 11.92 -11.17
CA THR A 490 1.48 10.73 -10.48
C THR A 490 0.01 10.87 -10.25
N SER A 491 -0.74 9.79 -10.47
CA SER A 491 -2.18 9.75 -10.19
C SER A 491 -2.56 8.45 -9.50
N ILE A 492 -3.59 8.54 -8.66
CA ILE A 492 -4.22 7.38 -8.04
C ILE A 492 -5.64 7.30 -8.57
N SER A 493 -6.00 6.13 -9.07
CA SER A 493 -7.29 5.87 -9.69
C SER A 493 -7.81 4.50 -9.28
N SER A 494 -9.10 4.26 -9.47
CA SER A 494 -9.72 2.96 -9.23
C SER A 494 -9.96 2.25 -10.55
N THR A 495 -9.66 0.96 -10.61
CA THR A 495 -9.99 0.08 -11.74
C THR A 495 -10.96 -1.00 -11.28
N SER A 496 -12.01 -1.25 -12.07
CA SER A 496 -12.97 -2.31 -11.77
C SER A 496 -12.64 -3.60 -12.49
N ASP A 497 -12.81 -4.74 -11.83
CA ASP A 497 -12.75 -6.05 -12.47
C ASP A 497 -14.10 -6.46 -13.09
N SER A 498 -14.13 -7.60 -13.77
CA SER A 498 -15.36 -8.16 -14.34
C SER A 498 -16.40 -8.59 -13.29
N GLY A 499 -16.00 -8.69 -12.02
CA GLY A 499 -16.86 -9.02 -10.89
C GLY A 499 -17.48 -7.81 -10.19
N GLY A 500 -17.13 -6.58 -10.63
CA GLY A 500 -17.61 -5.33 -10.02
C GLY A 500 -16.82 -4.88 -8.79
N LEU A 501 -15.71 -5.55 -8.46
CA LEU A 501 -14.81 -5.11 -7.38
C LEU A 501 -13.88 -4.01 -7.90
N THR A 502 -13.60 -3.02 -7.06
CA THR A 502 -12.69 -1.92 -7.37
C THR A 502 -11.32 -2.13 -6.72
N PHE A 503 -10.26 -1.85 -7.47
CA PHE A 503 -8.86 -2.00 -7.07
C PHE A 503 -8.13 -0.68 -7.28
N SER A 504 -7.25 -0.30 -6.36
CA SER A 504 -6.43 0.90 -6.54
C SER A 504 -5.34 0.69 -7.61
N ARG A 505 -5.13 1.73 -8.42
CA ARG A 505 -4.04 1.85 -9.39
C ARG A 505 -3.25 3.11 -9.10
N PHE A 506 -1.95 2.97 -8.98
CA PHE A 506 -0.99 4.06 -9.02
C PHE A 506 -0.40 4.15 -10.43
N THR A 507 -0.51 5.31 -11.05
CA THR A 507 0.06 5.58 -12.38
C THR A 507 1.12 6.65 -12.24
N PHE A 508 2.35 6.31 -12.65
CA PHE A 508 3.42 7.26 -12.88
C PHE A 508 3.52 7.51 -14.40
N SER A 509 3.47 8.75 -14.83
CA SER A 509 3.51 9.11 -16.25
C SER A 509 4.44 10.29 -16.52
N TYR A 510 5.02 10.35 -17.72
CA TYR A 510 5.75 11.51 -18.21
C TYR A 510 5.67 11.58 -19.74
N GLU A 511 5.75 12.79 -20.28
CA GLU A 511 5.87 13.01 -21.71
C GLU A 511 7.36 13.08 -22.11
N ALA A 512 7.67 12.67 -23.33
CA ALA A 512 9.01 12.77 -23.86
C ALA A 512 8.99 13.18 -25.33
N PRO A 513 9.29 14.44 -25.67
CA PRO A 513 9.54 14.85 -27.05
C PRO A 513 10.91 14.39 -27.52
N ARG A 514 10.98 13.95 -28.77
CA ARG A 514 12.21 13.45 -29.40
C ARG A 514 13.29 14.53 -29.57
N HIS A 515 14.56 14.15 -29.46
CA HIS A 515 15.70 14.96 -29.85
C HIS A 515 15.83 15.03 -31.38
N LEU A 516 15.63 16.22 -31.96
CA LEU A 516 15.61 16.40 -33.41
C LEU A 516 16.99 16.51 -34.07
N SER A 517 18.07 16.67 -33.30
CA SER A 517 19.42 16.94 -33.83
C SER A 517 19.88 15.87 -34.82
N TYR A 518 19.79 14.60 -34.43
CA TYR A 518 20.14 13.47 -35.29
C TYR A 518 19.34 13.49 -36.61
N TYR A 519 18.01 13.67 -36.54
CA TYR A 519 17.14 13.67 -37.71
C TYR A 519 17.43 14.85 -38.64
N VAL A 520 17.70 16.04 -38.10
CA VAL A 520 18.07 17.20 -38.90
C VAL A 520 19.36 16.96 -39.67
N PHE A 521 20.42 16.50 -39.01
CA PHE A 521 21.74 16.35 -39.64
C PHE A 521 21.87 15.10 -40.51
N SER A 522 21.31 13.98 -40.08
CA SER A 522 21.46 12.68 -40.75
C SER A 522 20.39 12.39 -41.79
N ILE A 523 19.26 13.12 -41.77
CA ILE A 523 18.13 12.87 -42.68
C ILE A 523 17.78 14.11 -43.48
N PHE A 524 17.34 15.19 -42.82
CA PHE A 524 16.80 16.36 -43.53
C PHE A 524 17.85 17.12 -44.34
N ILE A 525 19.09 17.25 -43.84
CA ILE A 525 20.18 17.87 -44.61
C ILE A 525 20.54 17.04 -45.86
N PRO A 526 20.77 15.71 -45.78
CA PRO A 526 20.98 14.88 -46.98
C PRO A 526 19.83 14.96 -47.99
N ILE A 527 18.57 14.92 -47.53
CA ILE A 527 17.39 15.11 -48.40
C ILE A 527 17.46 16.46 -49.12
N LEU A 528 17.75 17.54 -48.39
CA LEU A 528 17.89 18.87 -48.96
C LEU A 528 19.01 18.94 -50.00
N LEU A 529 20.16 18.30 -49.75
CA LEU A 529 21.27 18.23 -50.70
C LEU A 529 20.88 17.48 -51.97
N ILE A 530 20.15 16.36 -51.87
CA ILE A 530 19.63 15.62 -53.04
C ILE A 530 18.69 16.50 -53.88
N ILE A 531 17.83 17.29 -53.24
CA ILE A 531 16.94 18.25 -53.92
C ILE A 531 17.77 19.34 -54.63
N ILE A 532 18.77 19.91 -53.96
CA ILE A 532 19.62 20.97 -54.52
C ILE A 532 20.44 20.44 -55.70
N VAL A 533 21.04 19.25 -55.60
CA VAL A 533 21.80 18.63 -56.70
C VAL A 533 20.90 18.40 -57.90
N SER A 534 19.70 17.86 -57.69
CA SER A 534 18.71 17.71 -58.76
C SER A 534 18.35 19.05 -59.39
N TRP A 535 18.14 20.10 -58.58
CA TRP A 535 17.80 21.44 -59.07
C TRP A 535 18.92 22.06 -59.91
N ILE A 536 20.18 21.91 -59.48
CA ILE A 536 21.35 22.46 -60.20
C ILE A 536 21.46 21.89 -61.63
N THR A 537 21.02 20.65 -61.86
CA THR A 537 21.08 20.05 -63.21
C THR A 537 20.23 20.79 -64.23
N PHE A 538 19.16 21.50 -63.82
CA PHE A 538 18.33 22.28 -64.75
C PHE A 538 19.08 23.46 -65.37
N PHE A 539 20.19 23.91 -64.79
CA PHE A 539 21.02 24.95 -65.40
C PHE A 539 21.94 24.43 -66.53
N LEU A 540 22.07 23.10 -66.71
CA LEU A 540 22.92 22.51 -67.76
C LEU A 540 22.18 22.49 -69.10
N LYS A 541 22.69 23.08 -70.18
CA LYS A 541 21.95 23.05 -71.46
C LYS A 541 21.92 21.69 -72.20
N ASP A 542 22.58 20.67 -71.65
CA ASP A 542 22.62 19.32 -72.23
C ASP A 542 21.60 18.38 -71.57
N TYR A 543 20.46 18.18 -72.24
CA TYR A 543 19.42 17.28 -71.77
C TYR A 543 19.87 15.81 -71.65
N GLY A 544 20.89 15.37 -72.39
CA GLY A 544 21.43 14.01 -72.29
C GLY A 544 22.16 13.82 -70.96
N GLN A 545 23.04 14.75 -70.62
CA GLN A 545 23.76 14.76 -69.35
C GLN A 545 22.80 14.91 -68.16
N ARG A 546 21.71 15.70 -68.30
CA ARG A 546 20.67 15.80 -67.26
C ARG A 546 19.99 14.47 -66.99
N ILE A 547 19.69 13.67 -68.02
CA ILE A 547 19.08 12.34 -67.84
C ILE A 547 20.02 11.43 -67.05
N GLU A 548 21.32 11.45 -67.34
CA GLU A 548 22.32 10.65 -66.61
C GLU A 548 22.38 11.06 -65.13
N VAL A 549 22.49 12.35 -64.83
CA VAL A 549 22.56 12.84 -63.44
C VAL A 549 21.24 12.62 -62.71
N ALA A 550 20.08 12.86 -63.34
CA ALA A 550 18.77 12.62 -62.73
C ALA A 550 18.55 11.13 -62.43
N SER A 551 18.99 10.24 -63.32
CA SER A 551 18.93 8.79 -63.10
C SER A 551 19.85 8.35 -61.94
N ALA A 552 21.05 8.92 -61.86
CA ALA A 552 21.97 8.68 -60.76
C ALA A 552 21.41 9.22 -59.42
N ASN A 553 20.75 10.38 -59.43
CA ASN A 553 20.14 10.96 -58.24
C ASN A 553 18.95 10.13 -57.73
N LEU A 554 18.13 9.60 -58.64
CA LEU A 554 17.06 8.68 -58.28
C LEU A 554 17.61 7.39 -57.65
N LEU A 555 18.71 6.84 -58.18
CA LEU A 555 19.37 5.67 -57.61
C LEU A 555 19.96 5.97 -56.22
N LEU A 556 20.60 7.14 -56.06
CA LEU A 556 21.10 7.61 -54.76
C LEU A 556 19.96 7.72 -53.74
N PHE A 557 18.81 8.27 -54.15
CA PHE A 557 17.65 8.40 -53.27
C PHE A 557 17.05 7.03 -52.89
N ILE A 558 17.00 6.06 -53.82
CA ILE A 558 16.59 4.68 -53.51
C ILE A 558 17.52 4.08 -52.44
N ALA A 559 18.83 4.21 -52.62
CA ALA A 559 19.82 3.71 -51.67
C ALA A 559 19.69 4.38 -50.30
N PHE A 560 19.52 5.71 -50.27
CA PHE A 560 19.29 6.47 -49.05
C PHE A 560 18.00 6.05 -48.33
N SER A 561 16.88 5.92 -49.08
CA SER A 561 15.61 5.44 -48.52
C SER A 561 15.72 4.04 -47.92
N TRP A 562 16.50 3.16 -48.54
CA TRP A 562 16.71 1.82 -48.00
C TRP A 562 17.54 1.85 -46.71
N SER A 563 18.61 2.65 -46.68
CA SER A 563 19.43 2.87 -45.47
C SER A 563 18.61 3.44 -44.30
N LEU A 564 17.58 4.24 -44.58
CA LEU A 564 16.68 4.75 -43.55
C LEU A 564 15.69 3.67 -43.07
N SER A 565 15.14 2.87 -44.00
CA SER A 565 14.12 1.85 -43.69
C SER A 565 14.57 0.75 -42.75
N GLU A 566 15.88 0.52 -42.60
CA GLU A 566 16.43 -0.45 -41.65
C GLU A 566 16.34 0.01 -40.19
N ASN A 567 16.22 1.32 -39.96
CA ASN A 567 16.23 1.92 -38.62
C ASN A 567 14.84 2.29 -38.11
N TYR A 568 13.77 2.00 -38.86
CA TYR A 568 12.41 2.40 -38.51
C TYR A 568 11.46 1.22 -38.30
N PRO A 569 10.51 1.36 -37.36
CA PRO A 569 9.48 0.34 -37.15
C PRO A 569 8.57 0.24 -38.39
N ARG A 570 8.13 -0.99 -38.70
CA ARG A 570 7.18 -1.24 -39.79
C ARG A 570 5.77 -0.96 -39.30
N LEU A 571 5.26 0.23 -39.59
CA LEU A 571 3.95 0.68 -39.14
C LEU A 571 2.84 0.36 -40.16
N GLY A 572 1.61 0.21 -39.67
CA GLY A 572 0.41 0.03 -40.50
C GLY A 572 -0.16 1.32 -41.09
N TYR A 573 0.41 2.48 -40.72
CA TYR A 573 -0.02 3.80 -41.14
C TYR A 573 1.16 4.63 -41.66
N LEU A 574 0.86 5.72 -42.39
CA LEU A 574 1.86 6.61 -42.96
C LEU A 574 2.36 7.62 -41.92
N THR A 575 3.68 7.79 -41.77
CA THR A 575 4.27 8.85 -40.95
C THR A 575 4.53 10.13 -41.77
N PHE A 576 4.76 11.27 -41.11
CA PHE A 576 5.20 12.50 -41.75
C PHE A 576 6.44 12.28 -42.63
N LEU A 577 7.45 11.59 -42.10
CA LEU A 577 8.67 11.28 -42.85
C LEU A 577 8.39 10.38 -44.07
N ASP A 578 7.52 9.37 -43.94
CA ASP A 578 7.14 8.52 -45.08
C ASP A 578 6.45 9.33 -46.19
N ALA A 579 5.60 10.30 -45.83
CA ALA A 579 4.95 11.19 -46.79
C ALA A 579 5.98 12.07 -47.54
N VAL A 580 6.96 12.62 -46.82
CA VAL A 580 8.08 13.38 -47.39
C VAL A 580 8.88 12.51 -48.36
N MET A 581 9.21 11.27 -47.96
CA MET A 581 9.94 10.32 -48.78
C MET A 581 9.16 9.90 -50.03
N ALA A 582 7.85 9.67 -49.91
CA ALA A 582 6.98 9.35 -51.04
C ALA A 582 6.90 10.49 -52.07
N ILE A 583 6.78 11.74 -51.61
CA ILE A 583 6.84 12.92 -52.48
C ILE A 583 8.19 13.01 -53.17
N MET A 584 9.29 12.80 -52.44
CA MET A 584 10.63 12.77 -53.01
C MET A 584 10.77 11.71 -54.10
N PHE A 585 10.20 10.51 -53.94
CA PHE A 585 10.18 9.48 -54.98
C PHE A 585 9.44 9.95 -56.23
N VAL A 586 8.22 10.46 -56.07
CA VAL A 586 7.38 10.90 -57.19
C VAL A 586 8.04 12.05 -57.94
N VAL A 587 8.60 13.03 -57.23
CA VAL A 587 9.24 14.18 -57.86
C VAL A 587 10.54 13.77 -58.56
N ASN A 588 11.43 13.00 -57.93
CA ASN A 588 12.67 12.53 -58.58
C ASN A 588 12.39 11.68 -59.83
N ALA A 589 11.42 10.77 -59.77
CA ALA A 589 10.99 10.00 -60.95
C ALA A 589 10.44 10.91 -62.06
N SER A 590 9.65 11.92 -61.68
CA SER A 590 9.10 12.91 -62.61
C SER A 590 10.19 13.75 -63.28
N VAL A 591 11.28 14.09 -62.58
CA VAL A 591 12.44 14.79 -63.16
C VAL A 591 13.10 13.97 -64.25
N VAL A 592 13.27 12.65 -64.06
CA VAL A 592 13.85 11.77 -65.10
C VAL A 592 12.94 11.75 -66.34
N VAL A 593 11.64 11.50 -66.14
CA VAL A 593 10.65 11.48 -67.23
C VAL A 593 10.65 12.82 -67.98
N TYR A 594 10.69 13.92 -67.25
CA TYR A 594 10.71 15.26 -67.81
C TYR A 594 11.93 15.51 -68.70
N ASN A 595 13.14 15.20 -68.22
CA ASN A 595 14.37 15.37 -69.00
C ASN A 595 14.37 14.48 -70.27
N VAL A 596 13.81 13.27 -70.22
CA VAL A 596 13.61 12.42 -71.40
C VAL A 596 12.66 13.06 -72.41
N LEU A 597 11.57 13.69 -71.95
CA LEU A 597 10.63 14.41 -72.82
C LEU A 597 11.30 15.60 -73.51
N LEU A 598 12.09 16.39 -72.78
CA LEU A 598 12.86 17.49 -73.36
C LEU A 598 13.87 17.01 -74.40
N LYS A 599 14.63 15.95 -74.09
CA LYS A 599 15.57 15.35 -75.05
C LYS A 599 14.86 14.88 -76.32
N ARG A 600 13.66 14.32 -76.19
CA ARG A 600 12.85 13.90 -77.33
C ARG A 600 12.37 15.09 -78.18
N LEU A 601 12.02 16.22 -77.58
CA LEU A 601 11.64 17.45 -78.29
C LEU A 601 12.85 18.04 -79.04
N GLU A 602 14.02 18.05 -78.40
CA GLU A 602 15.28 18.45 -79.01
C GLU A 602 15.59 17.59 -80.26
N MET A 603 15.52 16.25 -80.14
CA MET A 603 15.75 15.32 -81.26
C MET A 603 14.74 15.48 -82.41
N ARG A 604 13.55 16.02 -82.15
CA ARG A 604 12.52 16.31 -83.17
C ARG A 604 12.70 17.67 -83.86
N GLY A 605 13.80 18.38 -83.57
CA GLY A 605 14.09 19.71 -84.11
C GLY A 605 13.26 20.82 -83.47
N GLN A 606 12.69 20.60 -82.28
CA GLN A 606 11.87 21.58 -81.54
C GLN A 606 12.62 22.15 -80.32
N GLY A 607 13.92 22.44 -80.46
CA GLY A 607 14.77 22.94 -79.37
C GLY A 607 14.25 24.22 -78.72
N ASP A 608 13.80 25.20 -79.51
CA ASP A 608 13.27 26.47 -78.98
C ASP A 608 12.03 26.29 -78.08
N ARG A 609 11.21 25.25 -78.36
CA ARG A 609 10.07 24.91 -77.51
C ARG A 609 10.52 24.22 -76.22
N ALA A 610 11.54 23.36 -76.28
CA ALA A 610 12.12 22.74 -75.10
C ALA A 610 12.70 23.80 -74.15
N ASP A 611 13.50 24.74 -74.68
CA ASP A 611 14.10 25.84 -73.91
C ASP A 611 13.06 26.79 -73.30
N GLY A 612 11.92 26.99 -73.99
CA GLY A 612 10.81 27.77 -73.47
C GLY A 612 10.12 27.12 -72.26
N ILE A 613 9.97 25.78 -72.27
CA ILE A 613 9.39 25.01 -71.16
C ILE A 613 10.40 24.93 -70.00
N ASP A 614 11.68 24.75 -70.30
CA ASP A 614 12.76 24.61 -69.32
C ASP A 614 12.89 25.83 -68.41
N LYS A 615 12.85 27.04 -68.98
CA LYS A 615 12.90 28.32 -68.22
C LYS A 615 11.79 28.48 -67.17
N VAL A 616 10.64 27.85 -67.36
CA VAL A 616 9.55 27.89 -66.37
C VAL A 616 9.85 26.95 -65.19
N LEU A 617 10.51 25.82 -65.47
CA LEU A 617 10.77 24.79 -64.47
C LEU A 617 11.96 25.09 -63.57
N ASP A 618 12.88 25.97 -63.98
CA ASP A 618 13.92 26.54 -63.11
C ASP A 618 13.34 27.08 -61.79
N TRP A 619 12.15 27.70 -61.86
CA TRP A 619 11.44 28.24 -60.69
C TRP A 619 10.30 27.36 -60.20
N ALA A 620 9.64 26.60 -61.09
CA ALA A 620 8.54 25.74 -60.68
C ALA A 620 9.00 24.53 -59.86
N TYR A 621 10.21 24.01 -60.06
CA TYR A 621 10.75 22.88 -59.31
C TYR A 621 10.86 23.15 -57.79
N PRO A 622 11.60 24.19 -57.33
CA PRO A 622 11.68 24.47 -55.89
C PRO A 622 10.32 24.88 -55.31
N LEU A 623 9.49 25.60 -56.08
CA LEU A 623 8.14 25.97 -55.64
C LEU A 623 7.25 24.74 -55.42
N THR A 624 7.38 23.71 -56.26
CA THR A 624 6.64 22.46 -56.12
C THR A 624 6.98 21.76 -54.79
N TYR A 625 8.27 21.70 -54.42
CA TYR A 625 8.66 21.16 -53.11
C TYR A 625 8.10 21.96 -51.95
N ILE A 626 8.13 23.30 -52.02
CA ILE A 626 7.57 24.17 -50.98
C ILE A 626 6.06 23.90 -50.81
N VAL A 627 5.30 23.82 -51.90
CA VAL A 627 3.86 23.56 -51.85
C VAL A 627 3.56 22.15 -51.33
N LEU A 628 4.27 21.13 -51.82
CA LEU A 628 4.04 19.75 -51.42
C LEU A 628 4.43 19.51 -49.96
N PHE A 629 5.56 20.03 -49.49
CA PHE A 629 5.93 19.94 -48.08
C PHE A 629 5.00 20.76 -47.19
N GLY A 630 4.53 21.92 -47.63
CA GLY A 630 3.50 22.68 -46.92
C GLY A 630 2.19 21.89 -46.78
N ALA A 631 1.77 21.18 -47.83
CA ALA A 631 0.59 20.31 -47.78
C ALA A 631 0.77 19.12 -46.82
N VAL A 632 1.97 18.52 -46.77
CA VAL A 632 2.26 17.46 -45.79
C VAL A 632 2.25 18.00 -44.37
N ILE A 633 2.84 19.18 -44.12
CA ILE A 633 2.81 19.79 -42.79
C ILE A 633 1.36 19.96 -42.32
N ILE A 634 0.48 20.52 -43.15
CA ILE A 634 -0.96 20.69 -42.84
C ILE A 634 -1.69 19.36 -42.61
N LEU A 635 -1.22 18.27 -43.23
CA LEU A 635 -1.86 16.96 -43.09
C LEU A 635 -1.53 16.29 -41.74
N PHE A 636 -0.37 16.57 -41.17
CA PHE A 636 0.17 15.88 -39.99
C PHE A 636 0.22 16.74 -38.72
N PHE A 637 0.23 18.06 -38.86
CA PHE A 637 0.22 19.05 -37.77
C PHE A 637 -0.95 20.01 -37.97
#